data_AF-A0A917QP63-F1
#
_entry.id   AF-A0A917QP63-F1
#
_cell.length_a   1.000
_cell.length_b   1.000
_cell.length_c   1.000
_cell.angle_alpha   90.00
_cell.angle_beta   90.00
_cell.angle_gamma   90.00
#
_symmetry.space_group_name_H-M   'P 1'
#
loop_
_entity.id
_entity.type
_entity.pdbx_description
1 polymer ?
#
loop_
_entity_poly.entity_id
_entity_poly.type
_entity_poly.pdbx_seq_one_letter_code
_entity_poly.pdbx_strand_id
1 'polypeptide(L)'
;MPPAVSPQGGRHPSDQPENPADGTAMRRFVPLAEHPFELLFGVVEFGAGVALILGVVPPASLNSTLPGVVVWVWGVMQLLGGALIIAGILLRYLRPAFLLLGLRLERAGLWPLAAACSVYGLVVLGYAGVRALYPAVMLLAFAVACGARARSVAGIERTIHRYGGSVGD
;
A
#
# COMPACT_ATOMS: atom_id res chain seq x y z
N MET A 1 18.16 67.89 -36.08
CA MET A 1 18.05 67.28 -34.74
C MET A 1 18.14 65.76 -34.91
N PRO A 2 19.25 65.12 -34.53
CA PRO A 2 19.36 63.67 -34.59
C PRO A 2 18.58 63.00 -33.44
N PRO A 3 17.94 61.83 -33.68
CA PRO A 3 17.25 61.09 -32.63
C PRO A 3 18.25 60.42 -31.68
N ALA A 4 17.88 60.41 -30.39
CA ALA A 4 18.63 59.80 -29.31
C ALA A 4 18.71 58.28 -29.47
N VAL A 5 19.93 57.76 -29.50
CA VAL A 5 20.23 56.32 -29.46
C VAL A 5 19.95 55.82 -28.05
N SER A 6 18.99 54.90 -27.91
CA SER A 6 18.69 54.23 -26.63
C SER A 6 19.77 53.18 -26.34
N PRO A 7 20.26 53.07 -25.09
CA PRO A 7 21.36 52.18 -24.74
C PRO A 7 20.89 50.72 -24.80
N GLN A 8 21.66 49.89 -25.52
CA GLN A 8 21.55 48.44 -25.50
C GLN A 8 21.61 47.95 -24.04
N GLY A 9 20.48 47.48 -23.53
CA GLY A 9 20.41 46.75 -22.27
C GLY A 9 21.27 45.50 -22.38
N GLY A 10 22.39 45.49 -21.65
CA GLY A 10 23.25 44.33 -21.50
C GLY A 10 22.44 43.17 -20.94
N ARG A 11 22.39 42.06 -21.68
CA ARG A 11 21.83 40.81 -21.16
C ARG A 11 22.63 40.41 -19.93
N HIS A 12 21.91 40.14 -18.86
CA HIS A 12 22.49 39.76 -17.59
C HIS A 12 23.08 38.33 -17.75
N PRO A 13 24.27 38.02 -17.21
CA PRO A 13 24.88 36.68 -17.28
C PRO A 13 24.03 35.55 -16.69
N SER A 14 22.90 35.87 -16.06
CA SER A 14 21.90 34.94 -15.55
C SER A 14 20.95 34.37 -16.61
N ASP A 15 21.04 34.82 -17.88
CA ASP A 15 20.20 34.33 -18.98
C ASP A 15 20.83 33.13 -19.73
N GLN A 16 21.69 32.34 -19.08
CA GLN A 16 22.15 31.09 -19.69
C GLN A 16 20.98 30.09 -19.75
N PRO A 17 20.60 29.58 -20.93
CA PRO A 17 19.61 28.52 -21.04
C PRO A 17 20.14 27.30 -20.29
N GLU A 18 19.44 26.88 -19.24
CA GLU A 18 19.67 25.59 -18.59
C GLU A 18 19.78 24.52 -19.67
N ASN A 19 20.95 23.89 -19.74
CA ASN A 19 21.26 22.88 -20.73
C ASN A 19 20.36 21.65 -20.47
N PRO A 20 19.40 21.32 -21.36
CA PRO A 20 18.49 20.19 -21.16
C PRO A 20 19.18 18.82 -21.34
N ALA A 21 20.50 18.80 -21.51
CA ALA A 21 21.30 17.59 -21.67
C ALA A 21 21.74 16.93 -20.36
N ASP A 22 21.32 17.41 -19.19
CA ASP A 22 21.56 16.70 -17.93
C ASP A 22 20.59 15.50 -17.82
N GLY A 23 20.88 14.46 -18.61
CA GLY A 23 20.19 13.17 -18.67
C GLY A 23 20.34 12.33 -17.39
N THR A 24 20.55 12.95 -16.24
CA THR A 24 20.59 12.34 -14.91
C THR A 24 19.29 12.50 -14.13
N ALA A 25 18.29 13.19 -14.68
CA ALA A 25 16.97 13.36 -14.07
C ALA A 25 15.97 12.28 -14.52
N MET A 26 16.01 11.09 -13.90
CA MET A 26 14.83 10.28 -13.50
C MET A 26 15.23 8.82 -13.20
N ARG A 27 15.94 8.63 -12.10
CA ARG A 27 15.81 7.39 -11.32
C ARG A 27 15.61 7.73 -9.86
N ARG A 28 14.57 8.52 -9.57
CA ARG A 28 14.00 8.52 -8.22
C ARG A 28 13.29 7.18 -8.08
N PHE A 29 14.07 6.12 -7.88
CA PHE A 29 13.59 4.88 -7.29
C PHE A 29 12.82 5.31 -6.05
N VAL A 30 11.50 5.10 -6.06
CA VAL A 30 10.65 5.34 -4.89
C VAL A 30 11.22 4.43 -3.81
N PRO A 31 11.95 4.98 -2.81
CA PRO A 31 12.74 4.15 -1.93
C PRO A 31 11.78 3.31 -1.08
N LEU A 32 12.10 2.02 -0.94
CA LEU A 32 11.40 1.08 -0.06
C LEU A 32 11.19 1.62 1.37
N ALA A 33 12.01 2.58 1.76
CA ALA A 33 11.97 3.29 3.03
C ALA A 33 10.64 4.01 3.30
N GLU A 34 9.79 4.26 2.30
CA GLU A 34 8.51 4.93 2.55
C GLU A 34 7.46 4.01 3.18
N HIS A 35 7.59 2.68 3.06
CA HIS A 35 6.52 1.72 3.42
C HIS A 35 6.97 0.46 4.20
N PRO A 36 7.81 0.58 5.25
CA PRO A 36 8.21 -0.59 6.07
C PRO A 36 7.03 -1.21 6.83
N PHE A 37 5.98 -0.44 7.08
CA PHE A 37 4.82 -0.84 7.86
C PHE A 37 3.95 -1.86 7.10
N GLU A 38 3.75 -1.66 5.80
CA GLU A 38 2.93 -2.51 4.96
C GLU A 38 3.52 -3.92 4.80
N LEU A 39 4.86 -4.02 4.72
CA LEU A 39 5.54 -5.31 4.69
C LEU A 39 5.38 -6.02 6.03
N LEU A 40 5.52 -5.31 7.15
CA LEU A 40 5.31 -5.86 8.48
C LEU A 40 3.89 -6.45 8.59
N PHE A 41 2.85 -5.73 8.16
CA PHE A 41 1.50 -6.30 8.15
C PHE A 41 1.36 -7.49 7.23
N GLY A 42 1.90 -7.43 6.02
CA GLY A 42 1.87 -8.56 5.10
C GLY A 42 2.44 -9.83 5.75
N VAL A 43 3.58 -9.71 6.44
CA VAL A 43 4.24 -10.81 7.15
C VAL A 43 3.45 -11.29 8.37
N VAL A 44 2.94 -10.36 9.19
CA VAL A 44 2.13 -10.70 10.38
C VAL A 44 0.86 -11.44 9.98
N GLU A 45 0.13 -10.94 8.99
CA GLU A 45 -1.12 -11.52 8.50
C GLU A 45 -0.87 -12.86 7.82
N PHE A 46 0.19 -12.97 7.02
CA PHE A 46 0.59 -14.24 6.42
C PHE A 46 0.90 -15.29 7.50
N GLY A 47 1.73 -14.94 8.48
CA GLY A 47 2.11 -15.84 9.58
C GLY A 47 0.93 -16.24 10.46
N ALA A 48 0.07 -15.28 10.81
CA ALA A 48 -1.15 -15.53 11.57
C ALA A 48 -2.12 -16.44 10.79
N GLY A 49 -2.28 -16.20 9.49
CA GLY A 49 -3.08 -17.05 8.61
C GLY A 49 -2.57 -18.49 8.55
N VAL A 50 -1.25 -18.69 8.38
CA VAL A 50 -0.62 -20.02 8.42
C VAL A 50 -0.91 -20.71 9.74
N ALA A 51 -0.68 -20.03 10.87
CA ALA A 51 -0.89 -20.63 12.20
C ALA A 51 -2.33 -21.11 12.39
N LEU A 52 -3.32 -20.30 11.99
CA LEU A 52 -4.73 -20.65 12.12
C LEU A 52 -5.17 -21.79 11.20
N ILE A 53 -4.66 -21.83 9.96
CA ILE A 53 -4.94 -22.94 9.02
C ILE A 53 -4.37 -24.26 9.53
N LEU A 54 -3.21 -24.21 10.19
CA LEU A 54 -2.60 -25.38 10.84
C LEU A 54 -3.26 -25.75 12.18
N GLY A 55 -4.32 -25.06 12.60
CA GLY A 55 -5.03 -25.33 13.84
C GLY A 55 -4.28 -24.86 15.10
N VAL A 56 -3.24 -24.05 14.95
CA VAL A 56 -2.48 -23.48 16.07
C VAL A 56 -3.24 -22.28 16.61
N VAL A 57 -4.24 -22.56 17.44
CA VAL A 57 -5.06 -21.55 18.13
C VAL A 57 -4.55 -21.39 19.57
N PRO A 58 -4.10 -20.19 19.99
CA PRO A 58 -3.67 -19.99 21.36
C PRO A 58 -4.80 -20.27 22.36
N PRO A 59 -4.51 -20.96 23.48
CA PRO A 59 -5.51 -21.18 24.52
C PRO A 59 -5.98 -19.84 25.09
N ALA A 60 -7.27 -19.75 25.43
CA ALA A 60 -7.92 -18.53 25.90
C ALA A 60 -7.90 -17.33 24.92
N SER A 61 -7.58 -17.55 23.63
CA SER A 61 -7.78 -16.54 22.59
C SER A 61 -9.26 -16.44 22.21
N LEU A 62 -9.67 -15.30 21.63
CA LEU A 62 -11.00 -15.16 21.04
C LEU A 62 -11.30 -16.20 19.95
N ASN A 63 -10.26 -16.66 19.26
CA ASN A 63 -10.42 -17.67 18.22
C ASN A 63 -10.86 -19.01 18.83
N SER A 64 -10.54 -19.27 20.11
CA SER A 64 -11.02 -20.47 20.81
C SER A 64 -12.51 -20.42 21.18
N THR A 65 -13.15 -19.25 21.13
CA THR A 65 -14.59 -19.10 21.44
C THR A 65 -15.48 -19.10 20.19
N LEU A 66 -14.88 -19.17 19.00
CA LEU A 66 -15.59 -19.10 17.72
C LEU A 66 -15.78 -20.50 17.11
N PRO A 67 -16.79 -20.68 16.23
CA PRO A 67 -16.90 -21.90 15.44
C PRO A 67 -15.64 -22.11 14.58
N GLY A 68 -15.13 -23.35 14.52
CA GLY A 68 -13.88 -23.66 13.82
C GLY A 68 -13.87 -23.24 12.34
N VAL A 69 -15.03 -23.30 11.67
CA VAL A 69 -15.19 -22.83 10.27
C VAL A 69 -14.92 -21.32 10.15
N VAL A 70 -15.38 -20.52 11.11
CA VAL A 70 -15.16 -19.06 11.12
C VAL A 70 -13.68 -18.75 11.30
N VAL A 71 -13.01 -19.45 12.23
CA VAL A 71 -11.57 -19.31 12.47
C VAL A 71 -10.75 -19.72 11.25
N TRP A 72 -11.14 -20.81 10.59
CA TRP A 72 -10.47 -21.28 9.39
C TRP A 72 -10.61 -20.30 8.22
N VAL A 73 -11.83 -19.80 7.95
CA VAL A 73 -12.07 -18.78 6.92
C VAL A 73 -11.27 -17.50 7.22
N TRP A 74 -11.23 -17.09 8.50
CA TRP A 74 -10.40 -15.97 8.94
C TRP A 74 -8.91 -16.21 8.68
N GLY A 75 -8.41 -17.41 8.97
CA GLY A 75 -7.03 -17.81 8.66
C GLY A 75 -6.71 -17.75 7.18
N VAL A 76 -7.61 -18.26 6.32
CA VAL A 76 -7.46 -18.21 4.85
C VAL A 76 -7.40 -16.77 4.33
N MET A 77 -8.27 -15.89 4.83
CA MET A 77 -8.28 -14.48 4.41
C MET A 77 -6.98 -13.76 4.78
N GLN A 78 -6.47 -13.97 5.99
CA GLN A 78 -5.18 -13.39 6.42
C GLN A 78 -4.02 -13.96 5.61
N LEU A 79 -4.00 -15.27 5.37
CA LEU A 79 -2.96 -15.92 4.56
C LEU A 79 -2.90 -15.33 3.15
N LEU A 80 -4.03 -15.31 2.45
CA LEU A 80 -4.09 -14.83 1.06
C LEU A 80 -3.85 -13.32 0.98
N GLY A 81 -4.45 -12.54 1.89
CA GLY A 81 -4.24 -11.09 1.98
C GLY A 81 -2.78 -10.74 2.22
N GLY A 82 -2.16 -11.37 3.24
CA GLY A 82 -0.75 -11.19 3.56
C GLY A 82 0.17 -11.62 2.41
N ALA A 83 -0.10 -12.77 1.78
CA ALA A 83 0.66 -13.24 0.62
C ALA A 83 0.61 -12.25 -0.55
N LEU A 84 -0.56 -11.69 -0.87
CA LEU A 84 -0.72 -10.70 -1.94
C LEU A 84 0.01 -9.39 -1.64
N ILE A 85 -0.04 -8.92 -0.38
CA ILE A 85 0.69 -7.73 0.07
C ILE A 85 2.20 -7.95 -0.10
N ILE A 86 2.73 -9.06 0.44
CA ILE A 86 4.16 -9.41 0.34
C ILE A 86 4.56 -9.52 -1.14
N ALA A 87 3.81 -10.27 -1.94
CA ALA A 87 4.09 -10.46 -3.36
C ALA A 87 4.08 -9.13 -4.12
N GLY A 88 3.12 -8.25 -3.86
CA GLY A 88 3.05 -6.92 -4.45
C GLY A 88 4.26 -6.04 -4.10
N ILE A 89 4.71 -6.07 -2.85
CA ILE A 89 5.91 -5.34 -2.39
C ILE A 89 7.17 -5.92 -3.03
N LEU A 90 7.38 -7.24 -2.95
CA LEU A 90 8.56 -7.90 -3.51
C LEU A 90 8.65 -7.74 -5.02
N LEU A 91 7.53 -7.80 -5.75
CA LEU A 91 7.53 -7.64 -7.20
C LEU A 91 7.99 -6.25 -7.61
N ARG A 92 7.55 -5.19 -6.92
CA ARG A 92 8.02 -3.81 -7.17
C ARG A 92 9.51 -3.66 -6.90
N TYR A 93 10.02 -4.35 -5.87
CA TYR A 93 11.42 -4.26 -5.48
C TYR A 93 12.35 -5.03 -6.43
N LEU A 94 12.02 -6.29 -6.68
CA LEU A 94 12.87 -7.19 -7.46
C LEU A 94 12.78 -6.91 -8.96
N ARG A 95 11.62 -6.42 -9.43
CA ARG A 95 11.36 -6.21 -10.85
C ARG A 95 10.62 -4.88 -11.10
N PRO A 96 11.34 -3.76 -11.21
CA PRO A 96 10.74 -2.43 -11.44
C PRO A 96 9.84 -2.35 -12.68
N ALA A 97 10.08 -3.18 -13.69
CA ALA A 97 9.23 -3.28 -14.89
C ALA A 97 7.77 -3.71 -14.57
N PHE A 98 7.55 -4.38 -13.44
CA PHE A 98 6.22 -4.85 -13.00
C PHE A 98 5.61 -3.96 -11.91
N LEU A 99 6.00 -2.68 -11.84
CA LEU A 99 5.55 -1.77 -10.78
C LEU A 99 4.02 -1.67 -10.70
N LEU A 100 3.32 -1.54 -11.84
CA LEU A 100 1.86 -1.50 -11.89
C LEU A 100 1.22 -2.81 -11.40
N LEU A 101 1.78 -3.95 -11.78
CA LEU A 101 1.29 -5.25 -11.32
C LEU A 101 1.49 -5.41 -9.81
N GLY A 102 2.63 -4.98 -9.27
CA GLY A 102 2.89 -5.01 -7.84
C GLY A 102 1.94 -4.11 -7.03
N LEU A 103 1.63 -2.90 -7.53
CA LEU A 103 0.61 -2.02 -6.94
C LEU A 103 -0.78 -2.67 -6.95
N ARG A 104 -1.15 -3.34 -8.05
CA ARG A 104 -2.44 -4.05 -8.15
C ARG A 104 -2.53 -5.22 -7.19
N LEU A 105 -1.47 -6.01 -7.04
CA LEU A 105 -1.40 -7.12 -6.09
C LEU A 105 -1.50 -6.64 -4.64
N GLU A 106 -0.76 -5.61 -4.27
CA GLU A 106 -0.86 -5.00 -2.93
C GLU A 106 -2.30 -4.54 -2.66
N ARG A 107 -2.92 -3.82 -3.62
CA ARG A 107 -4.30 -3.36 -3.50
C ARG A 107 -5.30 -4.52 -3.41
N ALA A 108 -5.07 -5.60 -4.16
CA ALA A 108 -5.90 -6.80 -4.16
C ALA A 108 -5.79 -7.58 -2.84
N GLY A 109 -4.67 -7.48 -2.11
CA GLY A 109 -4.56 -8.00 -0.75
C GLY A 109 -5.25 -7.10 0.28
N LEU A 110 -5.04 -5.79 0.20
CA LEU A 110 -5.52 -4.82 1.20
C LEU A 110 -7.06 -4.69 1.25
N TRP A 111 -7.76 -4.70 0.11
CA TRP A 111 -9.21 -4.52 0.09
C TRP A 111 -9.99 -5.67 0.75
N PRO A 112 -9.77 -6.94 0.36
CA PRO A 112 -10.38 -8.08 1.02
C PRO A 112 -9.99 -8.15 2.50
N LEU A 113 -8.74 -7.83 2.84
CA LEU A 113 -8.29 -7.84 4.23
C LEU A 113 -9.03 -6.78 5.05
N ALA A 114 -9.19 -5.56 4.55
CA ALA A 114 -9.96 -4.51 5.22
C ALA A 114 -11.42 -4.94 5.47
N ALA A 115 -12.06 -5.53 4.45
CA ALA A 115 -13.41 -6.06 4.57
C ALA A 115 -13.47 -7.21 5.60
N ALA A 116 -12.52 -8.14 5.54
CA ALA A 116 -12.43 -9.28 6.44
C ALA A 116 -12.22 -8.83 7.89
N CYS A 117 -11.30 -7.89 8.16
CA CYS A 117 -11.10 -7.32 9.49
C CYS A 117 -12.38 -6.66 10.03
N SER A 118 -13.12 -5.95 9.18
CA SER A 118 -14.37 -5.29 9.58
C SER A 118 -15.44 -6.32 9.95
N VAL A 119 -15.67 -7.31 9.09
CA VAL A 119 -16.64 -8.38 9.31
C VAL A 119 -16.24 -9.22 10.52
N TYR A 120 -14.97 -9.62 10.61
CA TYR A 120 -14.46 -10.43 11.70
C TYR A 120 -14.55 -9.69 13.04
N GLY A 121 -14.22 -8.39 13.08
CA GLY A 121 -14.38 -7.56 14.28
C GLY A 121 -15.83 -7.55 14.79
N LEU A 122 -16.80 -7.41 13.88
CA LEU A 122 -18.23 -7.47 14.24
C LEU A 122 -18.67 -8.87 14.71
N VAL A 123 -18.19 -9.93 14.04
CA VAL A 123 -18.49 -11.32 14.43
C VAL A 123 -17.94 -11.62 15.82
N VAL A 124 -16.68 -11.29 16.08
CA VAL A 124 -16.02 -11.51 17.37
C VAL A 124 -16.75 -10.74 18.48
N LEU A 125 -17.15 -9.48 18.21
CA LEU A 125 -17.95 -8.69 19.15
C LEU A 125 -19.31 -9.32 19.42
N GLY A 126 -19.97 -9.87 18.41
CA GLY A 126 -21.24 -10.59 18.55
C GLY A 126 -21.14 -11.86 19.40
N TYR A 127 -20.06 -12.62 19.26
CA TYR A 127 -19.88 -13.89 19.99
C TYR A 127 -19.35 -13.70 21.41
N ALA A 128 -18.36 -12.82 21.61
CA ALA A 128 -17.69 -12.66 22.91
C ALA A 128 -18.16 -11.42 23.71
N GLY A 129 -19.04 -10.61 23.12
CA GLY A 129 -19.58 -9.40 23.74
C GLY A 129 -18.50 -8.39 24.10
N VAL A 130 -18.66 -7.71 25.25
CA VAL A 130 -17.78 -6.63 25.72
C VAL A 130 -16.31 -7.07 25.87
N ARG A 131 -16.05 -8.35 26.13
CA ARG A 131 -14.68 -8.89 26.24
C ARG A 131 -13.89 -8.78 24.94
N ALA A 132 -14.58 -8.70 23.81
CA ALA A 132 -14.00 -8.50 22.49
C ALA A 132 -13.94 -7.04 22.03
N LEU A 133 -14.32 -6.08 22.87
CA LEU A 133 -14.37 -4.68 22.46
C LEU A 133 -13.01 -4.16 21.99
N TYR A 134 -11.96 -4.38 22.78
CA TYR A 134 -10.59 -4.00 22.41
C TYR A 134 -10.12 -4.60 21.06
N PRO A 135 -10.13 -5.94 20.87
CA PRO A 135 -9.70 -6.53 19.61
C PRO A 135 -10.60 -6.16 18.42
N ALA A 136 -11.92 -6.00 18.62
CA ALA A 136 -12.82 -5.52 17.56
C ALA A 136 -12.46 -4.09 17.12
N VAL A 137 -12.18 -3.19 18.06
CA VAL A 137 -11.72 -1.82 17.75
C VAL A 137 -10.37 -1.83 17.03
N MET A 138 -9.44 -2.69 17.46
CA MET A 138 -8.14 -2.85 16.77
C MET A 138 -8.33 -3.35 15.33
N LEU A 139 -9.21 -4.34 15.10
CA LEU A 139 -9.52 -4.83 13.75
C LEU A 139 -10.18 -3.77 12.88
N LEU A 140 -11.05 -2.93 13.44
CA LEU A 140 -11.64 -1.80 12.71
C LEU A 140 -10.60 -0.73 12.37
N ALA A 141 -9.72 -0.38 13.31
CA ALA A 141 -8.61 0.52 13.03
C ALA A 141 -7.71 -0.05 11.92
N PHE A 142 -7.46 -1.36 11.96
CA PHE A 142 -6.68 -2.04 10.95
C PHE A 142 -7.37 -2.07 9.58
N ALA A 143 -8.69 -2.26 9.54
CA ALA A 143 -9.50 -2.14 8.33
C ALA A 143 -9.42 -0.73 7.72
N VAL A 144 -9.49 0.32 8.56
CA VAL A 144 -9.35 1.71 8.12
C VAL A 144 -7.95 1.95 7.55
N ALA A 145 -6.89 1.47 8.21
CA ALA A 145 -5.52 1.60 7.73
C ALA A 145 -5.32 0.90 6.38
N CYS A 146 -5.78 -0.34 6.25
CA CYS A 146 -5.73 -1.10 4.99
C CYS A 146 -6.53 -0.39 3.87
N GLY A 147 -7.72 0.11 4.17
CA GLY A 147 -8.54 0.85 3.23
C GLY A 147 -7.94 2.19 2.81
N ALA A 148 -7.34 2.95 3.73
CA ALA A 148 -6.63 4.19 3.43
C ALA A 148 -5.43 3.92 2.52
N ARG A 149 -4.66 2.88 2.82
CA ARG A 149 -3.53 2.44 2.00
C ARG A 149 -3.96 2.01 0.61
N ALA A 150 -4.99 1.18 0.49
CA ALA A 150 -5.51 0.72 -0.79
C ALA A 150 -5.95 1.89 -1.70
N ARG A 151 -6.52 2.96 -1.10
CA ARG A 151 -6.86 4.20 -1.82
C ARG A 151 -5.63 4.99 -2.25
N SER A 152 -4.63 5.11 -1.38
CA SER A 152 -3.34 5.76 -1.72
C SER A 152 -2.67 5.06 -2.91
N VAL A 153 -2.59 3.73 -2.88
CA VAL A 153 -2.05 2.90 -3.97
C VAL A 153 -2.84 3.10 -5.27
N ALA A 154 -4.17 3.17 -5.21
CA ALA A 154 -4.99 3.46 -6.38
C ALA A 154 -4.75 4.88 -6.93
N GLY A 155 -4.45 5.85 -6.08
CA GLY A 155 -4.05 7.20 -6.48
C GLY A 155 -2.74 7.19 -7.27
N ILE A 156 -1.73 6.48 -6.76
CA ILE A 156 -0.43 6.32 -7.44
C ILE A 156 -0.61 5.66 -8.81
N GLU A 157 -1.39 4.59 -8.90
CA GLU A 157 -1.69 3.91 -10.17
C GLU A 157 -2.30 4.87 -11.20
N ARG A 158 -3.26 5.70 -10.80
CA ARG A 158 -3.89 6.70 -11.68
C ARG A 158 -2.89 7.75 -12.15
N THR A 159 -2.01 8.22 -11.26
CA THR A 159 -0.96 9.18 -11.58
C THR A 159 -0.01 8.62 -12.62
N ILE A 160 0.45 7.37 -12.45
CA ILE A 160 1.33 6.71 -13.42
C ILE A 160 0.66 6.59 -14.79
N HIS A 161 -0.62 6.21 -14.84
CA HIS A 161 -1.34 6.13 -16.11
C HIS A 161 -1.46 7.49 -16.83
N ARG A 162 -1.67 8.58 -16.07
CA ARG A 162 -1.77 9.93 -16.66
C ARG A 162 -0.45 10.42 -17.25
N TYR A 163 0.67 10.19 -16.57
CA TYR A 163 1.97 10.69 -17.03
C TYR A 163 2.70 9.70 -17.96
N GLY A 164 2.45 8.41 -17.83
CA GLY A 164 3.05 7.38 -18.69
C GLY A 164 2.53 7.40 -20.12
N GLY A 165 1.31 7.88 -20.36
CA GLY A 165 0.74 8.03 -21.72
C GLY A 165 1.27 9.23 -22.51
N SER A 166 1.85 10.23 -21.83
CA SER A 166 2.27 11.51 -22.46
C SER A 166 3.63 11.45 -23.17
N VAL A 167 4.38 10.35 -23.07
CA VAL A 167 5.76 10.24 -23.58
C VAL A 167 5.80 9.58 -24.97
N GLY A 168 4.64 9.18 -25.52
CA GLY A 168 4.53 8.38 -26.74
C GLY A 168 3.86 9.04 -27.94
N ASP A 169 3.39 10.28 -27.83
CA ASP A 169 2.76 11.06 -28.91
C ASP A 169 3.65 12.25 -29.30
#